data_AF-A0A8I0H8H3-F1
#
_entry.id   AF-A0A8I0H8H3-F1
#
_cell.length_a   1.000
_cell.length_b   1.000
_cell.length_c   1.000
_cell.angle_alpha   90.00
_cell.angle_beta   90.00
_cell.angle_gamma   90.00
#
_symmetry.space_group_name_H-M   'P 1'
#
loop_
_entity.id
_entity.type
_entity.pdbx_description
1 polymer ?
#
loop_
_entity_poly.entity_id
_entity_poly.type
_entity_poly.pdbx_seq_one_letter_code
_entity_poly.pdbx_strand_id
1 'polypeptide(L)'
;AYSVKGVVKAASCKEKYVLEPADRKGQPPVCRVALLDLGAKKNIARSLAERGCEVTVYPCDTTAEEILASRPDGIMLSNGPGDPKENT
;
A
#
# COMPACT_ATOMS: atom_id res chain seq x y z
N ALA A 1 -10.17 -18.01 25.72
CA ALA A 1 -8.97 -17.27 25.29
C ALA A 1 -9.40 -15.98 24.61
N TYR A 2 -8.77 -14.85 24.90
CA TYR A 2 -9.03 -13.58 24.22
C TYR A 2 -8.26 -13.56 22.90
N SER A 3 -8.92 -13.33 21.77
CA SER A 3 -8.27 -13.15 20.46
C SER A 3 -8.64 -11.79 19.88
N VAL A 4 -7.66 -10.99 19.50
CA VAL A 4 -7.89 -9.70 18.84
C VAL A 4 -8.01 -9.96 17.34
N LYS A 5 -9.22 -9.82 16.77
CA LYS A 5 -9.47 -10.00 15.33
C LYS A 5 -9.68 -8.66 14.63
N GLY A 6 -9.38 -8.58 13.33
CA GLY A 6 -9.66 -7.39 12.51
C GLY A 6 -8.66 -6.23 12.68
N VAL A 7 -7.50 -6.48 13.29
CA VAL A 7 -6.46 -5.46 13.55
C VAL A 7 -5.89 -4.85 12.27
N VAL A 8 -5.77 -5.64 11.21
CA VAL A 8 -5.33 -5.18 9.88
C VAL A 8 -6.33 -4.17 9.30
N LYS A 9 -7.63 -4.51 9.28
CA LYS A 9 -8.69 -3.61 8.78
C LYS A 9 -8.83 -2.32 9.61
N ALA A 10 -8.55 -2.40 10.91
CA ALA A 10 -8.51 -1.22 11.77
C ALA A 10 -7.31 -0.31 11.46
N ALA A 11 -6.15 -0.88 11.10
CA ALA A 11 -4.91 -0.17 10.84
C ALA A 11 -4.73 0.30 9.38
N SER A 12 -5.46 -0.29 8.43
CA SER A 12 -5.44 0.07 7.01
C SER A 12 -6.03 1.46 6.75
N CYS A 13 -5.55 2.11 5.69
CA CYS A 13 -6.21 3.25 5.07
C CYS A 13 -7.65 2.92 4.67
N LYS A 14 -8.52 3.95 4.69
CA LYS A 14 -9.94 3.81 4.37
C LYS A 14 -10.25 3.95 2.89
N GLU A 15 -9.43 4.72 2.20
CA GLU A 15 -9.60 5.03 0.78
C GLU A 15 -8.25 4.96 0.09
N LYS A 16 -8.30 4.60 -1.20
CA LYS A 16 -7.14 4.60 -2.08
C LYS A 16 -6.62 6.02 -2.27
N TYR A 17 -5.31 6.20 -2.18
CA TYR A 17 -4.66 7.49 -2.45
C TYR A 17 -3.33 7.32 -3.18
N VAL A 18 -2.89 8.37 -3.87
CA VAL A 18 -1.65 8.38 -4.65
C VAL A 18 -0.65 9.32 -4.00
N LEU A 19 0.61 8.88 -3.93
CA LEU A 19 1.76 9.72 -3.63
C LEU A 19 2.60 9.90 -4.89
N GLU A 20 2.71 11.15 -5.32
CA GLU A 20 3.54 11.54 -6.45
C GLU A 20 5.04 11.46 -6.10
N PRO A 21 5.90 11.18 -7.09
CA PRO A 21 7.36 11.25 -6.93
C PRO A 21 7.82 12.59 -6.34
N ALA A 22 8.54 12.55 -5.21
CA ALA A 22 8.98 13.77 -4.52
C ALA A 22 10.02 14.56 -5.35
N ASP A 23 10.97 13.84 -5.95
CA ASP A 23 12.16 14.42 -6.61
C ASP A 23 12.01 14.53 -8.14
N ARG A 24 10.81 14.30 -8.68
CA ARG A 24 10.53 14.25 -10.14
C ARG A 24 9.29 15.04 -10.56
N LYS A 25 9.07 16.23 -10.01
CA LYS A 25 7.92 17.07 -10.36
C LYS A 25 7.85 17.33 -11.87
N GLY A 26 6.74 16.91 -12.50
CA GLY A 26 6.48 17.11 -13.93
C GLY A 26 7.21 16.14 -14.87
N GLN A 27 7.89 15.12 -14.33
CA GLN A 27 8.52 14.05 -15.09
C GLN A 27 7.79 12.73 -14.85
N PRO A 28 7.85 11.76 -15.78
CA PRO A 28 7.28 10.44 -15.54
C PRO A 28 7.96 9.76 -14.33
N PRO A 29 7.20 8.96 -13.55
CA PRO A 29 7.77 8.20 -12.44
C PRO A 29 8.79 7.17 -12.95
N VAL A 30 9.74 6.80 -12.11
CA VAL A 30 10.66 5.68 -12.40
C VAL A 30 9.90 4.36 -12.47
N CYS A 31 8.93 4.21 -11.56
CA CYS A 31 8.11 3.03 -11.43
C CYS A 31 6.77 3.38 -10.80
N ARG A 32 5.73 2.63 -11.13
CA ARG A 32 4.42 2.66 -10.46
C ARG A 32 4.33 1.50 -9.49
N VAL A 33 4.14 1.82 -8.22
CA VAL A 33 4.03 0.82 -7.16
C VAL A 33 2.61 0.80 -6.60
N ALA A 34 1.99 -0.38 -6.62
CA ALA A 34 0.79 -0.62 -5.84
C ALA A 34 1.18 -1.09 -4.44
N LEU A 35 0.85 -0.31 -3.42
CA LEU A 35 1.12 -0.64 -2.01
C LEU A 35 -0.18 -1.06 -1.33
N LEU A 36 -0.28 -2.34 -0.96
CA LEU A 36 -1.41 -2.83 -0.17
C LEU A 36 -1.18 -2.53 1.31
N ASP A 37 -2.03 -1.70 1.89
CA ASP A 37 -1.93 -1.23 3.28
C ASP A 37 -2.53 -2.27 4.24
N LEU A 38 -1.66 -3.10 4.80
CA LEU A 38 -2.00 -4.08 5.84
C LEU A 38 -1.80 -3.52 7.27
N GLY A 39 -1.63 -2.21 7.42
CA GLY A 39 -1.09 -1.56 8.62
C GLY A 39 0.28 -0.90 8.38
N ALA A 40 0.45 -0.37 7.17
CA ALA A 40 1.67 0.21 6.65
C ALA A 40 2.15 1.38 7.53
N LYS A 41 3.45 1.39 7.83
CA LYS A 41 4.08 2.62 8.30
C LYS A 41 4.08 3.63 7.16
N LYS A 42 3.60 4.85 7.41
CA LYS A 42 3.58 5.98 6.45
C LYS A 42 4.94 6.22 5.76
N ASN A 43 6.03 5.84 6.42
CA ASN A 43 7.37 6.00 5.88
C ASN A 43 7.67 5.09 4.67
N ILE A 44 7.00 3.95 4.51
CA ILE A 44 7.22 3.05 3.36
C ILE A 44 6.83 3.75 2.07
N ALA A 45 5.60 4.28 2.03
CA ALA A 45 5.09 4.99 0.85
C ALA A 45 5.91 6.26 0.57
N ARG A 46 6.30 7.00 1.62
CA ARG A 46 7.19 8.17 1.49
C ARG A 46 8.56 7.81 0.90
N SER A 47 9.21 6.77 1.42
CA SER A 47 10.53 6.34 0.94
C SER A 47 10.50 5.87 -0.52
N LEU A 48 9.40 5.25 -0.97
CA LEU A 48 9.21 4.91 -2.38
C LEU A 48 9.03 6.16 -3.25
N ALA A 49 8.25 7.14 -2.79
CA ALA A 49 8.07 8.41 -3.47
C ALA A 49 9.37 9.23 -3.58
N GLU A 50 10.21 9.23 -2.53
CA GLU A 50 11.55 9.82 -2.52
C GLU A 50 12.50 9.15 -3.52
N ARG A 51 12.29 7.85 -3.82
CA ARG A 51 13.06 7.15 -4.87
C ARG A 51 12.55 7.43 -6.28
N GLY A 52 11.53 8.28 -6.40
CA GLY A 52 10.96 8.70 -7.67
C GLY A 52 9.88 7.78 -8.22
N CYS A 53 9.30 6.90 -7.40
CA CYS A 53 8.17 6.08 -7.82
C CYS A 53 6.83 6.76 -7.49
N GLU A 54 5.85 6.55 -8.34
CA GLU A 54 4.45 6.90 -8.07
C GLU A 54 3.86 5.75 -7.26
N VAL A 55 3.34 6.05 -6.06
CA VAL A 55 2.87 5.01 -5.14
C VAL A 55 1.37 5.15 -4.97
N THR A 56 0.62 4.16 -5.44
CA THR A 56 -0.81 4.06 -5.14
C THR A 56 -0.99 3.18 -3.92
N VAL A 57 -1.49 3.74 -2.83
CA VAL A 57 -1.76 3.03 -1.58
C VAL A 57 -3.22 2.56 -1.58
N TYR A 58 -3.41 1.27 -1.36
CA TYR A 58 -4.69 0.58 -1.43
C TYR A 58 -5.12 0.07 -0.05
N PRO A 59 -6.41 0.17 0.31
CA PRO A 59 -6.95 -0.49 1.50
C PRO A 59 -6.70 -2.00 1.50
N CYS A 60 -6.56 -2.61 2.69
CA CYS A 60 -6.29 -4.05 2.85
C CYS A 60 -7.30 -4.98 2.17
N ASP A 61 -8.54 -4.53 1.95
CA ASP A 61 -9.63 -5.27 1.34
C ASP A 61 -9.76 -5.03 -0.18
N THR A 62 -8.80 -4.30 -0.78
CA THR A 62 -8.73 -4.14 -2.23
C THR A 62 -8.46 -5.48 -2.90
N THR A 63 -9.25 -5.82 -3.92
CA THR A 63 -9.07 -7.07 -4.65
C THR A 63 -7.84 -7.05 -5.54
N ALA A 64 -7.29 -8.23 -5.82
CA ALA A 64 -6.13 -8.35 -6.71
C ALA A 64 -6.46 -7.83 -8.12
N GLU A 65 -7.68 -8.06 -8.60
CA GLU A 65 -8.14 -7.60 -9.91
C GLU A 65 -8.10 -6.06 -10.01
N GLU A 66 -8.52 -5.35 -8.96
CA GLU A 66 -8.46 -3.88 -8.95
C GLU A 66 -7.01 -3.39 -8.98
N ILE A 67 -6.11 -4.04 -8.22
CA ILE A 67 -4.69 -3.68 -8.19
C ILE A 67 -4.05 -3.94 -9.54
N LEU A 68 -4.33 -5.08 -10.18
CA LEU A 68 -3.76 -5.42 -11.48
C LEU A 68 -4.32 -4.54 -12.61
N ALA A 69 -5.57 -4.08 -12.50
CA ALA A 69 -6.17 -3.16 -13.47
C ALA A 69 -5.44 -1.81 -13.56
N SER A 70 -4.75 -1.38 -12.50
CA SER A 70 -3.92 -0.17 -12.55
C SER A 70 -2.58 -0.36 -13.27
N ARG A 71 -2.24 -1.59 -13.66
CA ARG A 71 -0.99 -1.98 -14.33
C ARG A 71 0.26 -1.41 -13.64
N PRO A 72 0.48 -1.75 -12.35
CA PRO A 72 1.67 -1.32 -11.63
C PRO A 72 2.90 -2.06 -12.15
N ASP A 73 4.07 -1.43 -12.05
CA ASP A 73 5.36 -2.06 -12.34
C ASP A 73 5.79 -2.99 -11.20
N GLY A 74 5.26 -2.79 -10.00
CA GLY A 74 5.49 -3.66 -8.85
C GLY A 74 4.40 -3.56 -7.78
N ILE A 75 4.25 -4.64 -7.01
CA ILE A 75 3.33 -4.71 -5.87
C ILE A 75 4.14 -4.81 -4.58
N MET A 76 3.83 -3.93 -3.63
CA MET A 76 4.41 -3.91 -2.29
C MET A 76 3.34 -4.31 -1.27
N LEU A 77 3.59 -5.39 -0.53
CA LEU A 77 2.78 -5.77 0.62
C LEU A 77 3.37 -5.11 1.86
N SER A 78 2.62 -4.25 2.52
CA SER A 78 3.15 -3.57 3.72
C SER A 78 3.27 -4.53 4.89
N ASN A 79 3.97 -4.07 5.93
CA ASN A 79 3.83 -4.68 7.25
C ASN A 79 2.37 -4.58 7.74
N GLY A 80 1.99 -5.45 8.67
CA GLY A 80 0.70 -5.41 9.35
C GLY A 80 0.77 -5.98 10.76
N PRO A 81 -0.17 -5.63 11.65
CA PRO A 81 -0.27 -6.21 12.99
C PRO A 81 -0.91 -7.60 12.95
N GLY A 82 -0.61 -8.43 13.95
CA GLY A 82 -1.21 -9.77 14.10
C GLY A 82 -0.56 -10.87 13.26
N ASP A 83 -1.20 -12.03 13.19
CA ASP A 83 -0.76 -13.16 12.37
C ASP A 83 -1.44 -13.10 10.99
N PRO A 84 -0.68 -13.10 9.87
CA PRO A 84 -1.25 -13.12 8.53
C PRO A 84 -2.27 -14.25 8.27
N LYS A 85 -2.17 -15.39 8.96
CA LYS A 85 -3.13 -16.51 8.82
C LYS A 85 -4.54 -16.16 9.29
N GLU A 86 -4.70 -15.11 10.09
CA GLU A 86 -6.01 -14.65 10.59
C GLU A 86 -6.74 -13.72 9.63
N ASN A 87 -6.08 -13.29 8.54
CA ASN A 87 -6.69 -12.49 7.47
C ASN A 87 -7.38 -13.43 6.47
N THR A 88 -8.59 -13.87 6.81
CA THR A 88 -9.46 -14.71 5.97
C THR A 88 -10.66 -13.92 5.47
#